data_AF-A0A6B8VXP6-F1
#
_entry.id   AF-A0A6B8VXP6-F1
#
_cell.length_a   1.000
_cell.length_b   1.000
_cell.length_c   1.000
_cell.angle_alpha   90.00
_cell.angle_beta   90.00
_cell.angle_gamma   90.00
#
_symmetry.space_group_name_H-M   'P 1'
#
loop_
_entity.id
_entity.type
_entity.pdbx_description
1 polymer ?
#
loop_
_entity_poly.entity_id
_entity_poly.type
_entity_poly.pdbx_seq_one_letter_code
_entity_poly.pdbx_strand_id
1 'polypeptide(L)' 'MSTTTVINPLRVPAPDDVAGDENAALDFLAGEFFLAKVYGNDDLEVTASAEALPTLAGAAAAFDVADMPANFRLIESSED' A
#
# COMPACT_ATOMS: atom_id res chain seq x y z
N MET A 1 -28.90 14.49 -10.05
CA MET A 1 -27.88 13.60 -10.63
C MET A 1 -26.63 13.76 -9.78
N SER A 2 -26.41 12.90 -8.80
CA SER A 2 -25.18 12.92 -8.00
C SER A 2 -24.08 12.32 -8.85
N THR A 3 -23.10 13.13 -9.24
CA THR A 3 -21.91 12.65 -9.92
C THR A 3 -21.10 11.87 -8.90
N THR A 4 -21.29 10.55 -8.86
CA THR A 4 -20.37 9.68 -8.12
C THR A 4 -19.05 9.71 -8.87
N THR A 5 -18.14 10.57 -8.45
CA THR A 5 -16.74 10.51 -8.89
C THR A 5 -16.21 9.18 -8.38
N VAL A 6 -16.03 8.22 -9.28
CA VAL A 6 -15.26 7.01 -8.99
C VAL A 6 -13.80 7.47 -8.90
N ILE A 7 -13.31 7.67 -7.69
CA ILE A 7 -11.88 7.84 -7.45
C ILE A 7 -11.30 6.43 -7.60
N ASN A 8 -10.55 6.19 -8.67
CA ASN A 8 -9.81 4.95 -8.77
C ASN A 8 -8.75 4.96 -7.67
N PRO A 9 -8.70 3.94 -6.79
CA PRO A 9 -7.65 3.85 -5.78
C PRO A 9 -6.28 3.85 -6.46
N LEU A 10 -5.30 4.50 -5.84
CA LEU A 10 -3.91 4.43 -6.30
C LEU A 10 -3.43 3.00 -6.06
N ARG A 11 -3.27 2.23 -7.15
CA ARG A 11 -2.80 0.85 -7.07
C ARG A 11 -1.32 0.78 -7.41
N VAL A 12 -0.52 0.24 -6.49
CA VAL A 12 0.93 0.22 -6.61
C VAL A 12 1.45 -1.20 -6.40
N PRO A 13 2.20 -1.76 -7.36
CA PRO A 13 2.85 -3.05 -7.16
C PRO A 13 4.02 -2.91 -6.20
N ALA A 14 4.04 -3.74 -5.16
CA ALA A 14 5.20 -3.89 -4.30
C ALA A 14 6.34 -4.58 -5.09
N PRO A 15 7.60 -4.18 -4.86
CA PRO A 15 8.74 -4.86 -5.48
C PRO A 15 8.93 -6.26 -4.91
N ASP A 16 9.40 -7.21 -5.71
CA ASP A 16 9.62 -8.61 -5.30
C ASP A 16 10.63 -8.76 -4.15
N ASP A 17 11.56 -7.80 -4.03
CA ASP A 17 12.63 -7.78 -3.03
C ASP A 17 12.10 -7.58 -1.59
N VAL A 18 10.84 -7.17 -1.41
CA VAL A 18 10.24 -7.05 -0.07
C VAL A 18 9.88 -8.40 0.56
N ALA A 19 9.88 -9.49 -0.22
CA ALA A 19 9.57 -10.83 0.29
C ALA A 19 10.66 -11.29 1.27
N GLY A 20 10.34 -11.24 2.56
CA GLY A 20 11.28 -11.61 3.64
C GLY A 20 12.26 -10.50 4.04
N ASP A 21 12.20 -9.31 3.44
CA ASP A 21 12.99 -8.15 3.84
C ASP A 21 12.09 -7.05 4.44
N GLU A 22 11.99 -7.06 5.77
CA GLU A 22 11.16 -6.09 6.51
C GLU A 22 11.61 -4.65 6.30
N ASN A 23 12.91 -4.42 6.09
CA ASN A 23 13.43 -3.07 5.95
C ASN A 23 13.11 -2.48 4.56
N ALA A 24 13.17 -3.30 3.51
CA ALA A 24 12.69 -2.93 2.18
C ALA A 24 11.17 -2.69 2.17
N ALA A 25 10.39 -3.51 2.89
CA ALA A 25 8.95 -3.31 3.03
C ALA A 25 8.61 -2.00 3.74
N LEU A 26 9.34 -1.65 4.82
CA LEU A 26 9.17 -0.39 5.53
C LEU A 26 9.53 0.81 4.65
N ASP A 27 10.65 0.77 3.94
CA ASP A 27 11.09 1.85 3.04
C ASP A 27 10.05 2.10 1.94
N PHE A 28 9.57 1.02 1.30
CA PHE A 28 8.53 1.08 0.29
C PHE A 28 7.23 1.71 0.84
N LEU A 29 6.70 1.19 1.95
CA LEU A 29 5.45 1.70 2.54
C LEU A 29 5.59 3.15 3.02
N ALA A 30 6.73 3.53 3.58
CA ALA A 30 7.00 4.91 3.98
C ALA A 30 6.93 5.86 2.78
N GLY A 31 7.53 5.47 1.65
CA GLY A 31 7.47 6.22 0.40
C GLY A 31 6.05 6.36 -0.14
N GLU A 32 5.31 5.27 -0.18
CA GLU A 32 3.94 5.24 -0.71
C GLU A 32 2.96 6.03 0.18
N PHE A 33 3.07 5.91 1.51
CA PHE A 33 2.26 6.70 2.44
C PHE A 33 2.57 8.20 2.35
N PHE A 34 3.85 8.56 2.22
CA PHE A 34 4.24 9.95 2.00
C PHE A 34 3.66 10.50 0.69
N LEU A 35 3.78 9.76 -0.42
CA LEU A 35 3.22 10.14 -1.71
C LEU A 35 1.68 10.28 -1.63
N ALA A 36 1.00 9.30 -1.04
CA ALA A 36 -0.45 9.33 -0.85
C ALA A 36 -0.87 10.60 -0.08
N LYS A 37 -0.17 10.94 1.00
CA LYS A 37 -0.43 12.15 1.80
C LYS A 37 -0.17 13.44 1.02
N VAL A 38 0.92 13.51 0.27
CA VAL A 38 1.29 14.69 -0.54
C VAL A 38 0.27 14.96 -1.65
N TYR A 39 -0.25 13.90 -2.28
CA TYR A 39 -1.26 14.00 -3.34
C TYR A 39 -2.70 14.01 -2.83
N GLY A 40 -2.93 13.86 -1.53
CA GLY A 40 -4.27 13.80 -0.94
C GLY A 40 -5.05 12.56 -1.37
N ASN A 41 -4.37 11.43 -1.60
CA ASN A 41 -4.99 10.15 -1.90
C ASN A 41 -5.26 9.39 -0.59
N ASP A 42 -6.53 9.31 -0.21
CA ASP A 42 -6.95 8.50 0.94
C ASP A 42 -7.03 6.99 0.60
N ASP A 43 -7.07 6.64 -0.68
CA ASP A 43 -7.24 5.29 -1.20
C ASP A 43 -5.95 4.75 -1.85
N LEU A 44 -5.24 3.88 -1.13
CA LEU A 44 -4.00 3.23 -1.57
C LEU A 44 -4.15 1.70 -1.52
N GLU A 45 -3.97 1.05 -2.66
CA GLU A 45 -3.95 -0.41 -2.78
C GLU A 45 -2.54 -0.87 -3.17
N VAL A 46 -1.86 -1.60 -2.28
CA VAL A 46 -0.57 -2.22 -2.61
C VAL A 46 -0.81 -3.66 -3.05
N THR A 47 -0.40 -4.00 -4.26
CA THR A 47 -0.47 -5.37 -4.79
C THR A 47 0.86 -6.08 -4.65
N ALA A 48 0.90 -7.26 -4.03
CA ALA A 48 2.12 -8.02 -3.81
C ALA A 48 1.88 -9.53 -3.92
N SER A 49 2.92 -10.30 -4.21
CA SER A 49 2.84 -11.77 -4.18
C SER A 49 2.53 -12.29 -2.77
N ALA A 50 1.95 -13.49 -2.69
CA ALA A 50 1.54 -14.11 -1.42
C ALA A 50 2.67 -14.19 -0.37
N GLU A 51 3.91 -14.36 -0.83
CA GLU A 51 5.12 -14.43 0.02
C GLU A 51 5.52 -13.07 0.60
N ALA A 52 5.25 -11.98 -0.11
CA ALA A 52 5.55 -10.61 0.29
C ALA A 52 4.48 -9.98 1.21
N LEU A 53 3.22 -10.43 1.08
CA LEU A 53 2.10 -9.95 1.89
C LEU A 53 2.35 -9.97 3.42
N PRO A 54 2.83 -11.06 4.04
CA PRO A 54 3.07 -11.07 5.48
C PRO A 54 4.13 -10.05 5.91
N THR A 55 5.19 -9.87 5.12
CA THR A 55 6.23 -8.87 5.39
C THR A 55 5.68 -7.45 5.27
N LEU A 56 4.89 -7.17 4.23
CA LEU A 56 4.21 -5.88 4.06
C LEU A 56 3.18 -5.61 5.16
N ALA A 57 2.46 -6.63 5.63
CA ALA A 57 1.51 -6.49 6.72
C ALA A 57 2.22 -6.16 8.05
N GLY A 58 3.35 -6.82 8.31
CA GLY A 58 4.21 -6.52 9.46
C GLY A 58 4.78 -5.10 9.41
N ALA A 59 5.30 -4.70 8.25
CA ALA A 59 5.80 -3.35 8.03
C ALA A 59 4.70 -2.28 8.17
N ALA A 60 3.51 -2.51 7.60
CA ALA A 60 2.37 -1.61 7.72
C ALA A 60 1.94 -1.42 9.19
N ALA A 61 2.01 -2.47 10.01
CA ALA A 61 1.68 -2.42 11.43
C ALA A 61 2.69 -1.58 12.27
N ALA A 62 3.87 -1.27 11.72
CA ALA A 62 4.85 -0.41 12.38
C ALA A 62 4.55 1.09 12.21
N PHE A 63 3.66 1.47 11.29
CA PHE A 63 3.28 2.86 11.06
C PHE A 63 2.12 3.30 11.97
N ASP A 64 2.09 4.61 12.28
CA ASP A 64 0.97 5.21 12.98
C ASP A 64 -0.22 5.40 12.03
N VAL A 65 -1.43 5.24 12.55
CA VAL A 65 -2.67 5.41 11.79
C VAL A 65 -2.79 6.83 11.20
N ALA A 66 -2.19 7.84 11.83
CA ALA A 66 -2.16 9.21 11.31
C ALA A 66 -1.27 9.41 10.07
N ASP A 67 -0.37 8.46 9.80
CA ASP A 67 0.50 8.47 8.63
C ASP A 67 0.05 7.50 7.54
N MET A 68 -0.93 6.62 7.84
CA MET A 68 -1.51 5.70 6.86
C MET A 68 -2.66 6.35 6.08
N PRO A 69 -2.81 6.05 4.78
CA PRO A 69 -4.00 6.41 4.02
C PRO A 69 -5.24 5.72 4.62
N ALA A 70 -6.36 6.44 4.66
CA ALA A 70 -7.57 6.02 5.37
C ALA A 70 -8.14 4.68 4.83
N ASN A 71 -7.99 4.43 3.52
CA ASN A 71 -8.47 3.23 2.84
C ASN A 71 -7.31 2.34 2.37
N PHE A 72 -6.19 2.33 3.11
CA PHE A 72 -5.05 1.45 2.80
C PHE A 72 -5.45 -0.03 2.75
N ARG A 73 -5.01 -0.74 1.70
CA ARG A 73 -5.23 -2.17 1.53
C ARG A 73 -4.01 -2.87 0.93
N LEU A 74 -3.72 -4.05 1.46
CA LEU A 74 -2.84 -5.02 0.83
C LEU A 74 -3.68 -6.00 0.01
N ILE A 75 -3.31 -6.21 -1.24
CA ILE A 75 -4.00 -7.09 -2.18
C ILE A 75 -2.97 -8.09 -2.72
N GLU A 76 -3.37 -9.36 -2.79
CA GLU A 76 -2.55 -10.35 -3.49
C GLU A 76 -2.53 -10.04 -4.99
N SER A 77 -1.35 -9.94 -5.57
CA SER A 77 -1.19 -9.92 -7.02
C SER A 77 -1.66 -11.27 -7.55
N SER A 78 -2.83 -11.31 -8.20
CA SER A 78 -3.23 -12.48 -8.96
C SER A 78 -2.34 -12.56 -10.21
N GLU A 79 -1.28 -13.36 -10.13
CA GLU A 79 -0.61 -13.89 -11.32
C GLU A 79 -1.59 -14.87 -11.99
N ASP A 80 -2.11 -14.48 -13.16
CA ASP A 80 -2.84 -15.37 -14.08
C ASP A 80 -1.84 -16.18 -14.92
#